data_AF-A0A8X7RH24-F1
#
_entry.id   AF-A0A8X7RH24-F1
#
_cell.length_a   1.000
_cell.length_b   1.000
_cell.length_c   1.000
_cell.angle_alpha   90.00
_cell.angle_beta   90.00
_cell.angle_gamma   90.00
#
_symmetry.space_group_name_H-M   'P 1'
#
loop_
_entity.id
_entity.type
_entity.pdbx_description
1 polymer ?
#
loop_
_entity_poly.entity_id
_entity_poly.type
_entity_poly.pdbx_seq_one_letter_code
_entity_poly.pdbx_strand_id
1 'polypeptide(L)'
;MVFEYGNPSRRNELADQLMGQIVPLCLPLYGCEVIQKVLHTIKPDQRVRLASELDGQVLRCVRNQNGNHVIQKGIHNIPAD
;
A
#
# COMPACT_ATOMS: atom_id res chain seq x y z
N MET A 1 15.14 2.72 4.68
CA MET A 1 13.93 2.13 5.32
C MET A 1 13.93 0.60 5.26
N VAL A 2 13.24 -0.11 6.16
CA VAL A 2 13.13 -1.60 6.13
C VAL A 2 12.55 -2.12 4.81
N PHE A 3 11.61 -1.41 4.18
CA PHE A 3 11.10 -1.78 2.86
C PHE A 3 12.07 -1.48 1.70
N GLU A 4 13.04 -0.59 1.89
CA GLU A 4 14.09 -0.28 0.90
C GLU A 4 15.28 -1.24 0.96
N TYR A 5 15.77 -1.54 2.16
CA TYR A 5 17.05 -2.22 2.36
C TYR A 5 16.92 -3.50 3.19
N GLY A 6 15.72 -3.84 3.66
CA GLY A 6 15.47 -5.04 4.45
C GLY A 6 15.42 -6.30 3.59
N ASN A 7 15.76 -7.44 4.19
CA ASN A 7 15.67 -8.72 3.50
C ASN A 7 14.21 -9.02 3.06
N PRO A 8 14.01 -9.79 1.97
CA PRO A 8 12.67 -10.09 1.46
C PRO A 8 11.72 -10.72 2.49
N SER A 9 12.21 -11.61 3.35
CA SER A 9 11.37 -12.27 4.38
C SER A 9 10.80 -11.28 5.39
N ARG A 10 11.63 -10.39 5.93
CA ARG A 10 11.19 -9.32 6.85
C ARG A 10 10.22 -8.36 6.20
N ARG A 11 10.40 -8.05 4.91
CA ARG A 11 9.46 -7.19 4.16
C ARG A 11 8.10 -7.86 4.04
N ASN A 12 8.06 -9.16 3.76
CA ASN A 12 6.81 -9.92 3.66
C ASN A 12 6.13 -10.06 5.02
N GLU A 13 6.87 -10.34 6.10
CA GLU A 13 6.34 -10.40 7.46
C GLU A 13 5.73 -9.07 7.90
N LEU A 14 6.42 -7.96 7.63
CA LEU A 14 5.87 -6.63 7.91
C LEU A 14 4.63 -6.35 7.06
N ALA A 15 4.61 -6.75 5.78
CA ALA A 15 3.45 -6.57 4.93
C ALA A 15 2.22 -7.32 5.46
N ASP A 16 2.41 -8.54 5.97
CA ASP A 16 1.34 -9.31 6.62
C ASP A 16 0.85 -8.63 7.92
N GLN A 17 1.74 -7.98 8.67
CA GLN A 17 1.35 -7.20 9.86
C GLN A 17 0.60 -5.90 9.55
N LEU A 18 0.79 -5.35 8.34
CA LEU A 18 0.10 -4.14 7.88
C LEU A 18 -1.33 -4.42 7.38
N MET A 19 -1.69 -5.69 7.19
CA MET A 19 -3.06 -6.09 6.86
C MET A 19 -4.04 -5.58 7.95
N GLY A 20 -5.16 -5.02 7.52
CA GLY A 20 -6.18 -4.40 8.36
C GLY A 20 -5.85 -2.97 8.81
N GLN A 21 -4.66 -2.46 8.49
CA GLN A 21 -4.22 -1.11 8.88
C GLN A 21 -3.96 -0.20 7.67
N ILE A 22 -4.25 -0.63 6.45
CA ILE A 22 -3.90 0.12 5.24
C ILE A 22 -4.64 1.45 5.14
N VAL A 23 -5.93 1.47 5.47
CA VAL A 23 -6.75 2.69 5.44
C VAL A 23 -6.25 3.75 6.45
N PRO A 24 -6.04 3.45 7.75
CA PRO A 24 -5.50 4.44 8.69
C PRO A 24 -4.06 4.85 8.38
N LEU A 25 -3.27 4.04 7.69
CA LEU A 25 -1.92 4.39 7.25
C LEU A 25 -1.90 5.25 5.98
N CYS A 26 -2.93 5.20 5.12
CA CYS A 26 -2.99 6.03 3.91
C CYS A 26 -3.36 7.51 4.16
N LEU A 27 -3.85 7.84 5.36
CA LEU A 27 -4.44 9.15 5.66
C LEU A 27 -3.44 10.21 6.21
N PRO A 28 -2.43 9.86 7.02
CA PRO A 28 -1.44 10.83 7.52
C PRO A 28 -0.40 11.21 6.46
N LEU A 29 0.15 12.42 6.60
CA LEU A 29 1.13 13.06 5.70
C LEU A 29 2.35 12.20 5.33
N TYR A 30 2.73 11.22 6.16
CA TYR A 30 3.91 10.35 5.97
C TYR A 30 3.59 8.91 5.58
N GLY A 31 2.32 8.50 5.65
CA GLY A 31 1.96 7.10 5.40
C GLY A 31 1.82 6.76 3.91
N CYS A 32 1.59 7.76 3.07
CA CYS A 32 1.53 7.62 1.61
C CYS A 32 2.85 7.09 1.01
N GLU A 33 4.01 7.58 1.47
CA GLU A 33 5.31 7.11 0.95
C GLU A 33 5.64 5.68 1.41
N VAL A 34 5.27 5.33 2.64
CA VAL A 34 5.45 3.98 3.17
C VAL A 34 4.58 2.98 2.41
N ILE A 35 3.31 3.29 2.20
CA ILE A 35 2.38 2.43 1.44
C ILE A 35 2.84 2.27 -0.01
N GLN A 36 3.33 3.34 -0.65
CA GLN A 36 3.94 3.23 -1.98
C GLN A 36 5.11 2.24 -1.99
N LYS A 37 6.04 2.36 -1.04
CA LYS A 37 7.21 1.46 -0.96
C LYS A 37 6.81 0.01 -0.71
N VAL A 38 5.80 -0.20 0.15
CA VAL A 38 5.24 -1.51 0.46
C VAL A 38 4.68 -2.15 -0.81
N LEU A 39 3.78 -1.44 -1.51
CA LEU A 39 3.16 -1.96 -2.73
C LEU A 39 4.21 -2.33 -3.80
N HIS A 40 5.33 -1.62 -3.91
CA HIS A 40 6.40 -1.94 -4.86
C HIS A 40 7.28 -3.13 -4.47
N THR A 41 7.40 -3.45 -3.19
CA THR A 41 8.46 -4.37 -2.70
C THR A 41 7.96 -5.74 -2.26
N ILE A 42 6.65 -5.87 -2.04
CA ILE A 42 6.01 -7.11 -1.61
C ILE A 42 5.56 -7.99 -2.79
N LYS A 43 5.24 -9.25 -2.49
CA LYS A 43 4.77 -10.23 -3.47
C LYS A 43 3.42 -9.82 -4.11
N PRO A 44 3.14 -10.24 -5.35
CA PRO A 44 1.88 -9.94 -6.03
C PRO A 44 0.63 -10.30 -5.22
N ASP A 45 0.59 -11.49 -4.60
CA ASP A 45 -0.57 -11.94 -3.81
C ASP A 45 -0.85 -11.01 -2.61
N GLN A 46 0.20 -10.57 -1.92
CA GLN A 46 0.07 -9.62 -0.81
C GLN A 46 -0.35 -8.24 -1.33
N ARG A 47 0.15 -7.81 -2.48
CA ARG A 47 -0.25 -6.56 -3.12
C ARG A 47 -1.74 -6.52 -3.45
N VAL A 48 -2.27 -7.60 -4.02
CA VAL A 48 -3.70 -7.73 -4.33
C VAL A 48 -4.53 -7.66 -3.03
N ARG A 49 -4.09 -8.36 -1.98
CA ARG A 49 -4.76 -8.32 -0.67
C ARG A 49 -4.76 -6.92 -0.05
N LEU A 50 -3.63 -6.20 -0.06
CA LEU A 50 -3.58 -4.83 0.46
C LEU A 50 -4.41 -3.85 -0.38
N ALA A 51 -4.42 -4.03 -1.70
CA ALA A 51 -5.25 -3.23 -2.60
C ALA A 51 -6.75 -3.47 -2.34
N SER A 52 -7.15 -4.70 -2.00
CA SER A 52 -8.54 -5.02 -1.67
C SER A 52 -9.05 -4.30 -0.41
N GLU A 53 -8.18 -3.93 0.54
CA GLU A 53 -8.56 -3.12 1.71
C GLU A 53 -8.87 -1.66 1.37
N LEU A 54 -8.41 -1.18 0.21
CA LEU A 54 -8.74 0.15 -0.30
C LEU A 54 -10.11 0.14 -1.01
N ASP A 55 -10.65 -1.04 -1.32
CA ASP A 55 -11.98 -1.17 -1.91
C ASP A 55 -13.06 -0.61 -0.95
N GLY A 56 -14.02 0.12 -1.50
CA GLY A 56 -14.98 0.90 -0.71
C GLY A 56 -14.43 2.16 -0.02
N GLN A 57 -13.11 2.36 0.03
CA GLN A 57 -12.47 3.60 0.53
C GLN A 57 -11.85 4.45 -0.60
N VAL A 58 -11.82 3.95 -1.84
CA VAL A 58 -11.22 4.61 -3.01
C VAL A 58 -11.68 6.06 -3.17
N LEU A 59 -12.99 6.33 -3.11
CA LEU A 59 -13.54 7.69 -3.24
C LEU A 59 -13.04 8.65 -2.15
N ARG A 60 -12.85 8.14 -0.93
CA ARG A 60 -12.32 8.92 0.20
C ARG A 60 -10.82 9.15 0.05
N CYS A 61 -10.07 8.17 -0.45
CA CYS A 61 -8.64 8.30 -0.75
C CYS A 61 -8.39 9.27 -1.91
N VAL A 62 -9.19 9.22 -2.98
CA VAL A 62 -9.08 10.13 -4.14
C VAL A 62 -9.36 11.58 -3.76
N ARG A 63 -10.28 11.83 -2.81
CA ARG A 63 -10.57 13.18 -2.30
C ARG A 63 -9.52 13.70 -1.32
N ASN A 64 -8.58 12.87 -0.89
CA ASN A 64 -7.49 13.26 0.00
C ASN A 64 -6.24 13.62 -0.83
N GLN A 65 -5.58 14.73 -0.49
CA GLN A 65 -4.39 15.21 -1.19
C GLN A 65 -3.21 14.22 -1.18
N ASN A 66 -3.12 13.32 -0.19
CA ASN A 66 -2.11 12.28 -0.10
C ASN A 66 -2.62 10.96 -0.69
N GLY A 67 -3.88 10.62 -0.44
CA GLY A 67 -4.51 9.38 -0.88
C GLY A 67 -4.61 9.25 -2.40
N ASN A 68 -4.81 10.36 -3.13
CA ASN A 68 -4.88 10.31 -4.60
C ASN A 68 -3.55 9.84 -5.23
N HIS A 69 -2.40 10.20 -4.65
CA HIS A 69 -1.09 9.74 -5.12
C HIS A 69 -0.89 8.24 -4.92
N VAL A 70 -1.41 7.69 -3.81
CA VAL A 70 -1.38 6.24 -3.53
C VAL A 70 -2.20 5.50 -4.58
N ILE A 71 -3.42 5.96 -4.85
CA ILE A 71 -4.33 5.32 -5.82
C ILE A 71 -3.74 5.37 -7.23
N GLN A 72 -3.31 6.54 -7.71
CA GLN A 72 -2.73 6.69 -9.05
C GLN A 72 -1.48 5.81 -9.26
N LYS A 73 -0.65 5.63 -8.24
CA LYS A 73 0.54 4.77 -8.33
C LYS A 73 0.25 3.29 -8.11
N GLY A 74 -0.73 2.96 -7.27
CA GLY A 74 -1.21 1.60 -7.05
C GLY A 74 -1.77 0.98 -8.33
N ILE A 75 -2.54 1.74 -9.12
CA ILE A 75 -3.11 1.30 -10.41
C ILE A 75 -2.03 0.78 -11.38
N HIS A 76 -0.84 1.38 -11.40
CA HIS A 76 0.26 0.92 -12.28
C HIS A 76 0.96 -0.36 -11.81
N ASN A 77 0.72 -0.79 -10.56
CA ASN A 77 1.47 -1.86 -9.91
C ASN A 77 0.60 -3.04 -9.50
N ILE A 78 -0.72 -2.86 -9.42
CA ILE A 78 -1.65 -3.97 -9.26
C ILE A 78 -1.79 -4.63 -10.64
N PRO A 79 -1.51 -5.94 -10.79
CA PRO A 79 -1.77 -6.62 -12.05
C PRO A 79 -3.24 -6.44 -12.41
N ALA A 80 -3.50 -5.98 -13.63
CA ALA A 80 -4.84 -6.03 -14.20
C ALA A 80 -5.12 -7.49 -14.55
N ASP A 81 -6.22 -8.04 -14.03
CA ASP A 81 -6.83 -9.23 -14.62
C ASP A 81 -7.35 -8.91 -16.03
#